data_AF-A0A3M1L498-F1
#
_entry.id   AF-A0A3M1L498-F1
#
_cell.length_a   1.000
_cell.length_b   1.000
_cell.length_c   1.000
_cell.angle_alpha   90.00
_cell.angle_beta   90.00
_cell.angle_gamma   90.00
#
_symmetry.space_group_name_H-M   'P 1'
#
loop_
_entity.id
_entity.type
_entity.pdbx_description
1 polymer ?
#
loop_
_entity_poly.entity_id
_entity_poly.type
_entity_poly.pdbx_seq_one_letter_code
_entity_poly.pdbx_strand_id
1 'polypeptide(L)'
;MLSSFIADFKIIFERDPAARNWLEVLFCYPGLQAILLHRLSHWLHNLGLPFIPRFISHIARFLTGIEIHPGAKIGKGVFIDHGMGVVIGETAIVGDYSLIYQGVTLGGTGKQSGKRHPTLGENVVVGAGAKVLGNLQIGNNVRIGAGSVVLRDVPSDCTVVGVPGRLVYRSGVRVNPLEHGNLPDSEAAVIRVLVNRIESLEQQIEELKKSQSKSQALAMAALSEWGEENTHLDSDCCHLKDKEINEFLGGSI
;
A
#
# COMPACT_ATOMS: atom_id res chain seq x y z
N MET A 1 31.24 -1.77 -7.74
CA MET A 1 31.34 -2.74 -6.63
C MET A 1 31.83 -2.05 -5.36
N LEU A 2 33.07 -1.57 -5.30
CA LEU A 2 33.62 -0.94 -4.08
C LEU A 2 32.90 0.36 -3.67
N SER A 3 32.58 1.22 -4.64
CA SER A 3 31.83 2.46 -4.41
C SER A 3 30.41 2.21 -3.85
N SER A 4 29.72 1.19 -4.38
CA SER A 4 28.40 0.77 -3.91
C SER A 4 28.48 0.24 -2.47
N PHE A 5 29.49 -0.58 -2.16
CA PHE A 5 29.69 -1.09 -0.81
C PHE A 5 29.92 0.03 0.21
N ILE A 6 30.75 1.02 -0.12
CA ILE A 6 30.97 2.18 0.76
C ILE A 6 29.67 2.94 1.01
N ALA A 7 28.82 3.08 -0.02
CA ALA A 7 27.51 3.71 0.14
C ALA A 7 26.56 2.88 1.01
N ASP A 8 26.49 1.56 0.78
CA ASP A 8 25.67 0.61 1.56
C ASP A 8 26.11 0.57 3.05
N PHE A 9 27.40 0.74 3.32
CA PHE A 9 27.92 0.80 4.69
C PHE A 9 27.62 2.14 5.37
N LYS A 10 27.84 3.26 4.67
CA LYS A 10 27.63 4.61 5.21
C LYS A 10 26.17 4.89 5.53
N ILE A 11 25.24 4.44 4.67
CA ILE A 11 23.81 4.73 4.85
C ILE A 11 23.24 4.15 6.15
N ILE A 12 23.84 3.06 6.65
CA ILE A 12 23.43 2.42 7.92
C ILE A 12 23.66 3.39 9.09
N PHE A 13 24.82 4.04 9.15
CA PHE A 13 25.12 5.04 10.18
C PHE A 13 24.25 6.30 10.06
N GLU A 14 23.83 6.65 8.85
CA GLU A 14 22.98 7.83 8.62
C GLU A 14 21.52 7.59 9.00
N ARG A 15 21.03 6.35 8.84
CA ARG A 15 19.59 6.04 8.99
C ARG A 15 19.23 5.19 10.19
N ASP A 16 20.18 4.48 10.80
CA ASP A 16 19.94 3.69 11.99
C ASP A 16 20.63 4.30 13.22
N PRO A 17 19.86 4.88 14.17
CA PRO A 17 20.39 5.40 15.42
C PRO A 17 21.07 4.34 16.30
N ALA A 18 20.80 3.05 16.09
CA ALA A 18 21.42 1.95 16.83
C ALA A 18 22.83 1.62 16.32
N ALA A 19 23.21 2.06 15.10
CA ALA A 19 24.50 1.79 14.49
C ALA A 19 25.63 2.59 15.18
N ARG A 20 26.14 2.07 16.30
CA ARG A 20 27.17 2.75 17.11
C ARG A 20 28.60 2.39 16.74
N ASN A 21 28.82 1.18 16.22
CA ASN A 21 30.15 0.65 15.95
C ASN A 21 30.25 0.00 14.57
N TRP A 22 31.37 0.22 13.88
CA TRP A 22 31.63 -0.33 12.54
C TRP A 22 31.76 -1.86 12.52
N LEU A 23 32.28 -2.47 13.59
CA LEU A 23 32.34 -3.93 13.72
C LEU A 23 30.94 -4.54 13.85
N GLU A 24 30.07 -3.90 14.64
CA GLU A 24 28.67 -4.30 14.81
C GLU A 24 27.94 -4.21 13.47
N VAL A 25 28.10 -3.10 12.74
CA VAL A 25 27.51 -2.95 11.41
C VAL A 25 28.01 -4.03 10.44
N LEU A 26 29.30 -4.37 10.47
CA LEU A 26 29.84 -5.35 9.55
C LEU A 26 29.36 -6.79 9.85
N PHE A 27 29.31 -7.17 11.12
CA PHE A 27 29.06 -8.56 11.53
C PHE A 27 27.63 -8.85 12.01
N CYS A 28 26.88 -7.83 12.41
CA CYS A 28 25.57 -7.98 13.04
C CYS A 28 24.41 -7.33 12.25
N TYR A 29 24.67 -6.76 11.07
CA TYR A 29 23.60 -6.23 10.20
C TYR A 29 23.29 -7.22 9.06
N PRO A 30 22.21 -8.02 9.18
CA PRO A 30 21.86 -9.01 8.17
C PRO A 30 21.52 -8.37 6.82
N GLY A 31 20.98 -7.15 6.81
CA GLY A 31 20.70 -6.38 5.60
C GLY A 31 21.94 -6.12 4.75
N LEU A 32 23.03 -5.68 5.38
CA LEU A 32 24.31 -5.44 4.71
C LEU A 32 24.89 -6.74 4.14
N GLN A 33 24.87 -7.81 4.95
CA GLN A 33 25.38 -9.12 4.55
C GLN A 33 24.61 -9.71 3.37
N ALA A 34 23.28 -9.57 3.36
CA ALA A 34 22.44 -10.01 2.27
C ALA A 34 22.72 -9.24 0.97
N ILE A 35 22.89 -7.92 1.04
CA ILE A 35 23.25 -7.10 -0.14
C ILE A 35 24.62 -7.49 -0.69
N LEU A 36 25.62 -7.71 0.18
CA LEU A 36 26.96 -8.14 -0.22
C LEU A 36 26.93 -9.47 -0.99
N LEU A 37 26.29 -10.49 -0.41
CA LEU A 37 26.15 -11.80 -1.05
C LEU A 37 25.31 -11.73 -2.32
N HIS A 38 24.26 -10.88 -2.34
CA HIS A 38 23.49 -10.63 -3.55
C HIS A 38 24.34 -9.99 -4.64
N ARG A 39 25.19 -8.99 -4.37
CA ARG A 39 26.03 -8.37 -5.39
C ARG A 39 27.02 -9.37 -6.02
N LEU A 40 27.58 -10.28 -5.22
CA LEU A 40 28.38 -11.40 -5.73
C LEU A 40 27.55 -12.36 -6.60
N SER A 41 26.37 -12.76 -6.10
CA SER A 41 25.45 -13.63 -6.82
C SER A 41 24.97 -13.01 -8.15
N HIS A 42 24.58 -11.74 -8.14
CA HIS A 42 24.16 -10.97 -9.30
C HIS A 42 25.26 -10.86 -10.35
N TRP A 43 26.51 -10.63 -9.91
CA TRP A 43 27.66 -10.63 -10.82
C TRP A 43 27.86 -11.99 -11.49
N LEU A 44 27.84 -13.09 -10.73
CA LEU A 44 27.93 -14.46 -11.29
C LEU A 44 26.74 -14.78 -12.22
N HIS A 45 25.55 -14.28 -11.90
CA HIS A 45 24.35 -14.42 -12.73
C HIS A 45 24.51 -13.70 -14.07
N ASN A 46 25.07 -12.49 -14.07
CA ASN A 46 25.34 -11.72 -15.30
C ASN A 46 26.46 -12.33 -16.15
N LEU A 47 27.34 -13.15 -15.57
CA LEU A 47 28.30 -13.98 -16.31
C LEU A 47 27.65 -15.20 -16.99
N GLY A 48 26.34 -15.43 -16.76
CA GLY A 48 25.62 -16.57 -17.33
C GLY A 48 25.90 -17.90 -16.61
N LEU A 49 26.51 -17.87 -15.42
CA LEU A 49 26.77 -19.11 -14.67
C LEU A 49 25.45 -19.73 -14.19
N PRO A 50 25.16 -20.99 -14.55
CA PRO A 50 23.97 -21.67 -14.09
C PRO A 50 24.13 -22.07 -12.61
N PHE A 51 23.01 -22.22 -11.91
CA PHE A 51 22.89 -22.78 -10.54
C PHE A 51 23.60 -22.02 -9.41
N ILE A 52 24.91 -21.75 -9.52
CA ILE A 52 25.77 -21.13 -8.49
C ILE A 52 25.18 -19.82 -7.95
N PRO A 53 24.72 -18.86 -8.79
CA PRO A 53 24.11 -17.64 -8.27
C PRO A 53 22.91 -17.92 -7.38
N ARG A 54 22.04 -18.83 -7.80
CA ARG A 54 20.83 -19.20 -7.05
C ARG A 54 21.19 -19.91 -5.75
N PHE A 55 22.17 -20.79 -5.78
CA PHE A 55 22.68 -21.45 -4.57
C PHE A 55 23.21 -20.44 -3.54
N ILE A 56 24.03 -19.47 -3.96
CA ILE A 56 24.51 -18.38 -3.10
C ILE A 56 23.35 -17.58 -2.51
N SER A 57 22.31 -17.28 -3.32
CA SER A 57 21.13 -16.55 -2.81
C SER A 57 20.38 -17.33 -1.72
N HIS A 58 20.37 -18.67 -1.79
CA HIS A 58 19.76 -19.51 -0.75
C HIS A 58 20.63 -19.59 0.52
N ILE A 59 21.95 -19.59 0.40
CA ILE A 59 22.86 -19.46 1.55
C ILE A 59 22.63 -18.11 2.24
N ALA A 60 22.59 -17.02 1.46
CA ALA A 60 22.31 -15.68 1.99
C ALA A 60 20.98 -15.64 2.75
N ARG A 61 19.92 -16.23 2.16
CA ARG A 61 18.61 -16.38 2.81
C ARG A 61 18.68 -17.16 4.12
N PHE A 62 19.41 -18.27 4.14
CA PHE A 62 19.56 -19.10 5.35
C PHE A 62 20.25 -18.33 6.48
N LEU A 63 21.30 -17.56 6.17
CA LEU A 63 22.07 -16.80 7.16
C LEU A 63 21.37 -15.54 7.66
N THR A 64 20.62 -14.85 6.78
CA THR A 64 20.11 -13.50 7.05
C THR A 64 18.58 -13.41 7.16
N GLY A 65 17.84 -14.43 6.72
CA GLY A 65 16.38 -14.36 6.59
C GLY A 65 15.87 -13.49 5.43
N ILE A 66 16.76 -12.96 4.59
CA ILE A 66 16.44 -12.10 3.44
C ILE A 66 16.61 -12.89 2.14
N GLU A 67 15.56 -12.98 1.33
CA GLU A 67 15.63 -13.59 0.00
C GLU A 67 15.73 -12.50 -1.08
N ILE A 68 16.87 -12.46 -1.78
CA ILE A 68 17.06 -11.60 -2.96
C ILE A 68 17.42 -12.48 -4.14
N HIS A 69 16.58 -12.49 -5.18
CA HIS A 69 16.86 -13.26 -6.38
C HIS A 69 18.12 -12.73 -7.10
N PRO A 70 19.00 -13.58 -7.64
CA PRO A 70 20.22 -13.13 -8.34
C PRO A 70 19.97 -12.18 -9.50
N GLY A 71 18.86 -12.35 -10.23
CA GLY A 71 18.44 -11.46 -11.33
C GLY A 71 17.95 -10.07 -10.92
N ALA A 72 17.64 -9.85 -9.62
CA ALA A 72 17.17 -8.55 -9.15
C ALA A 72 18.25 -7.48 -9.32
N LYS A 73 17.84 -6.24 -9.59
CA LYS A 73 18.77 -5.11 -9.70
C LYS A 73 18.66 -4.23 -8.47
N ILE A 74 19.74 -4.12 -7.70
CA ILE A 74 19.80 -3.35 -6.47
C ILE A 74 20.78 -2.17 -6.62
N GLY A 75 20.24 -0.96 -6.46
CA GLY A 75 20.96 0.30 -6.47
C GLY A 75 22.00 0.45 -5.35
N LYS A 76 22.65 1.61 -5.27
CA LYS A 76 23.61 1.96 -4.20
C LYS A 76 22.91 2.54 -2.98
N GLY A 77 23.48 2.31 -1.80
CA GLY A 77 22.96 2.86 -0.55
C GLY A 77 21.59 2.30 -0.18
N VAL A 78 21.23 1.11 -0.68
CA VAL A 78 19.99 0.46 -0.28
C VAL A 78 20.18 -0.06 1.14
N PHE A 79 19.27 0.30 2.04
CA PHE A 79 19.31 -0.13 3.42
C PHE A 79 18.14 -1.08 3.69
N ILE A 80 18.47 -2.33 4.06
CA ILE A 80 17.48 -3.31 4.52
C ILE A 80 17.59 -3.37 6.04
N ASP A 81 16.62 -2.79 6.73
CA ASP A 81 16.60 -2.70 8.19
C ASP A 81 15.80 -3.86 8.79
N HIS A 82 16.36 -4.47 9.85
CA HIS A 82 15.98 -5.74 10.48
C HIS A 82 15.95 -6.97 9.54
N GLY A 83 15.41 -6.83 8.33
CA GLY A 83 15.58 -7.72 7.18
C GLY A 83 14.80 -9.03 7.20
N MET A 84 14.45 -9.58 8.36
CA MET A 84 13.77 -10.87 8.45
C MET A 84 12.49 -10.92 7.59
N GLY A 85 12.40 -11.92 6.70
CA GLY A 85 11.23 -12.14 5.86
C GLY A 85 11.11 -11.18 4.67
N VAL A 86 12.15 -10.41 4.34
CA VAL A 86 12.21 -9.63 3.10
C VAL A 86 12.36 -10.57 1.91
N VAL A 87 11.54 -10.37 0.87
CA VAL A 87 11.55 -11.15 -0.38
C VAL A 87 11.58 -10.21 -1.58
N ILE A 88 12.65 -10.29 -2.37
CA ILE A 88 12.86 -9.49 -3.59
C ILE A 88 12.98 -10.43 -4.79
N GLY A 89 11.99 -10.38 -5.68
CA GLY A 89 11.88 -11.29 -6.80
C GLY A 89 12.79 -10.99 -8.00
N GLU A 90 12.83 -11.93 -8.94
CA GLU A 90 13.81 -11.98 -10.03
C GLU A 90 13.93 -10.71 -10.87
N THR A 91 12.81 -10.12 -11.27
CA THR A 91 12.82 -8.96 -12.17
C THR A 91 12.63 -7.66 -11.42
N ALA A 92 12.78 -7.67 -10.10
CA ALA A 92 12.64 -6.47 -9.27
C ALA A 92 13.81 -5.51 -9.53
N ILE A 93 13.50 -4.23 -9.50
CA ILE A 93 14.49 -3.16 -9.56
C ILE A 93 14.29 -2.30 -8.33
N VAL A 94 15.36 -2.09 -7.56
CA VAL A 94 15.35 -1.24 -6.37
C VAL A 94 16.31 -0.08 -6.62
N GLY A 95 15.78 1.13 -6.68
CA GLY A 95 16.56 2.35 -6.90
C GLY A 95 17.42 2.74 -5.69
N ASP A 96 18.30 3.69 -5.92
CA ASP A 96 19.31 4.12 -4.95
C ASP A 96 18.68 4.70 -3.68
N TYR A 97 19.36 4.50 -2.55
CA TYR A 97 18.98 5.07 -1.24
C TYR A 97 17.59 4.66 -0.72
N SER A 98 17.06 3.56 -1.25
CA SER A 98 15.82 2.95 -0.79
C SER A 98 15.98 2.31 0.58
N LEU A 99 14.96 2.41 1.42
CA LEU A 99 14.88 1.79 2.74
C LEU A 99 13.79 0.72 2.73
N ILE A 100 14.15 -0.51 3.10
CA ILE A 100 13.25 -1.66 3.11
C ILE A 100 13.25 -2.26 4.51
N TYR A 101 12.09 -2.32 5.15
CA TYR A 101 11.93 -2.93 6.46
C TYR A 101 11.64 -4.44 6.39
N GLN A 102 11.64 -5.11 7.55
CA GLN A 102 11.33 -6.53 7.70
C GLN A 102 9.97 -6.91 7.08
N GLY A 103 9.86 -8.15 6.60
CA GLY A 103 8.61 -8.72 6.07
C GLY A 103 8.12 -8.11 4.76
N VAL A 104 8.90 -7.24 4.12
CA VAL A 104 8.53 -6.64 2.82
C VAL A 104 8.59 -7.66 1.69
N THR A 105 7.67 -7.59 0.75
CA THR A 105 7.71 -8.41 -0.48
C THR A 105 7.63 -7.54 -1.72
N LEU A 106 8.64 -7.62 -2.59
CA LEU A 106 8.63 -7.12 -3.96
C LEU A 106 8.37 -8.31 -4.89
N GLY A 107 7.09 -8.66 -5.03
CA GLY A 107 6.61 -9.91 -5.59
C GLY A 107 6.00 -9.77 -6.99
N GLY A 108 5.89 -10.89 -7.70
CA GLY A 108 5.22 -10.94 -9.00
C GLY A 108 3.74 -11.25 -8.87
N THR A 109 2.97 -10.95 -9.92
CA THR A 109 1.58 -11.38 -10.09
C THR A 109 1.45 -12.27 -11.31
N GLY A 110 0.61 -13.31 -11.21
CA GLY A 110 0.33 -14.24 -12.32
C GLY A 110 1.48 -15.18 -12.71
N LYS A 111 1.30 -15.87 -13.85
CA LYS A 111 2.25 -16.87 -14.41
C LYS A 111 3.03 -16.36 -15.63
N GLN A 112 2.96 -15.07 -15.96
CA GLN A 112 3.59 -14.54 -17.16
C GLN A 112 5.13 -14.54 -17.03
N SER A 113 5.79 -14.94 -18.12
CA SER A 113 7.24 -14.86 -18.26
C SER A 113 7.67 -13.41 -18.53
N GLY A 114 8.85 -13.02 -18.06
CA GLY A 114 9.41 -11.68 -18.23
C GLY A 114 9.32 -10.77 -17.01
N LYS A 115 9.26 -9.45 -17.25
CA LYS A 115 9.19 -8.41 -16.21
C LYS A 115 7.83 -8.45 -15.52
N ARG A 116 7.85 -8.84 -14.25
CA ARG A 116 6.65 -9.15 -13.44
C ARG A 116 6.73 -8.67 -12.00
N HIS A 117 7.89 -8.19 -11.57
CA HIS A 117 8.12 -7.65 -10.23
C HIS A 117 8.23 -6.11 -10.28
N PRO A 118 8.12 -5.41 -9.14
CA PRO A 118 8.09 -3.96 -9.11
C PRO A 118 9.42 -3.32 -9.52
N THR A 119 9.34 -2.04 -9.88
CA THR A 119 10.47 -1.13 -10.06
C THR A 119 10.29 0.01 -9.06
N LEU A 120 11.19 0.10 -8.09
CA LEU A 120 11.27 1.20 -7.14
C LEU A 120 12.24 2.26 -7.66
N GLY A 121 11.81 3.51 -7.67
CA GLY A 121 12.66 4.68 -7.90
C GLY A 121 13.65 4.92 -6.77
N GLU A 122 14.25 6.11 -6.77
CA GLU A 122 15.22 6.53 -5.76
C GLU A 122 14.52 6.99 -4.48
N ASN A 123 15.19 6.80 -3.33
CA ASN A 123 14.72 7.23 -2.01
C ASN A 123 13.33 6.68 -1.63
N VAL A 124 12.99 5.47 -2.09
CA VAL A 124 11.72 4.83 -1.73
C VAL A 124 11.83 4.19 -0.35
N VAL A 125 10.86 4.44 0.51
CA VAL A 125 10.73 3.79 1.83
C VAL A 125 9.61 2.76 1.76
N VAL A 126 9.92 1.50 2.05
CA VAL A 126 8.95 0.41 2.10
C VAL A 126 8.82 -0.08 3.54
N GLY A 127 7.72 0.30 4.18
CA GLY A 127 7.41 0.03 5.57
C GLY A 127 7.28 -1.46 5.87
N ALA A 128 7.45 -1.81 7.14
CA ALA A 128 7.47 -3.19 7.61
C ALA A 128 6.22 -3.97 7.14
N GLY A 129 6.42 -5.18 6.62
CA GLY A 129 5.34 -6.06 6.18
C GLY A 129 4.63 -5.66 4.90
N ALA A 130 4.99 -4.54 4.24
CA ALA A 130 4.31 -4.11 3.02
C ALA A 130 4.54 -5.08 1.84
N LYS A 131 3.56 -5.17 0.96
CA LYS A 131 3.57 -6.04 -0.23
C LYS A 131 3.40 -5.18 -1.48
N VAL A 132 4.37 -5.22 -2.39
CA VAL A 132 4.31 -4.55 -3.69
C VAL A 132 4.31 -5.63 -4.75
N LEU A 133 3.18 -5.80 -5.44
CA LEU A 133 2.92 -6.99 -6.23
C LEU A 133 2.65 -6.63 -7.69
N GLY A 134 3.44 -7.19 -8.59
CA GLY A 134 3.30 -7.05 -10.04
C GLY A 134 4.36 -6.15 -10.67
N ASN A 135 4.29 -6.00 -11.99
CA ASN A 135 5.15 -5.09 -12.74
C ASN A 135 4.67 -3.64 -12.57
N LEU A 136 4.94 -3.09 -11.38
CA LEU A 136 4.54 -1.73 -11.00
C LEU A 136 5.71 -0.77 -11.08
N GLN A 137 5.43 0.47 -11.45
CA GLN A 137 6.35 1.60 -11.38
C GLN A 137 6.05 2.42 -10.13
N ILE A 138 7.03 2.45 -9.23
CA ILE A 138 7.00 3.27 -8.03
C ILE A 138 7.99 4.42 -8.23
N GLY A 139 7.50 5.65 -8.22
CA GLY A 139 8.29 6.85 -8.44
C GLY A 139 9.34 7.12 -7.35
N ASN A 140 10.01 8.27 -7.47
CA ASN A 140 11.04 8.69 -6.53
C ASN A 140 10.42 9.27 -5.25
N ASN A 141 11.14 9.19 -4.13
CA ASN A 141 10.73 9.74 -2.83
C ASN A 141 9.38 9.21 -2.33
N VAL A 142 8.98 8.01 -2.77
CA VAL A 142 7.71 7.38 -2.38
C VAL A 142 7.84 6.72 -1.02
N ARG A 143 6.74 6.75 -0.25
CA ARG A 143 6.63 6.02 1.02
C ARG A 143 5.48 5.04 0.97
N ILE A 144 5.75 3.79 1.28
CA ILE A 144 4.75 2.75 1.43
C ILE A 144 4.64 2.46 2.91
N GLY A 145 3.46 2.68 3.47
CA GLY A 145 3.18 2.46 4.90
C GLY A 145 3.31 0.99 5.27
N ALA A 146 3.59 0.73 6.54
CA ALA A 146 3.66 -0.62 7.08
C ALA A 146 2.36 -1.40 6.79
N GLY A 147 2.49 -2.69 6.47
CA GLY A 147 1.37 -3.58 6.17
C GLY A 147 0.59 -3.29 4.88
N SER A 148 0.98 -2.26 4.11
CA SER A 148 0.21 -1.86 2.93
C SER A 148 0.37 -2.83 1.77
N VAL A 149 -0.66 -2.97 0.92
CA VAL A 149 -0.63 -3.83 -0.27
C VAL A 149 -0.77 -2.99 -1.54
N VAL A 150 0.33 -2.77 -2.26
CA VAL A 150 0.39 -1.93 -3.45
C VAL A 150 0.18 -2.77 -4.70
N LEU A 151 -0.89 -2.45 -5.44
CA LEU A 151 -1.34 -3.17 -6.64
C LEU A 151 -1.40 -2.29 -7.90
N ARG A 152 -0.94 -1.04 -7.81
CA ARG A 152 -0.95 -0.06 -8.91
C ARG A 152 0.29 0.82 -8.85
N ASP A 153 0.60 1.46 -9.97
CA ASP A 153 1.69 2.43 -10.07
C ASP A 153 1.50 3.59 -9.08
N VAL A 154 2.62 4.11 -8.61
CA VAL A 154 2.67 5.17 -7.61
C VAL A 154 3.54 6.31 -8.14
N PRO A 155 3.00 7.51 -8.34
CA PRO A 155 3.79 8.65 -8.76
C PRO A 155 4.80 9.07 -7.68
N SER A 156 5.82 9.83 -8.08
CA SER A 156 6.84 10.36 -7.17
C SER A 156 6.23 11.23 -6.07
N ASP A 157 6.97 11.37 -4.96
CA ASP A 157 6.64 12.25 -3.83
C ASP A 157 5.29 11.94 -3.16
N CYS A 158 4.82 10.70 -3.30
CA CYS A 158 3.55 10.24 -2.74
C CYS A 158 3.73 9.27 -1.56
N THR A 159 2.69 9.15 -0.74
CA THR A 159 2.61 8.14 0.32
C THR A 159 1.47 7.17 0.00
N VAL A 160 1.66 5.88 0.23
CA VAL A 160 0.64 4.83 0.03
C VAL A 160 0.40 4.12 1.34
N VAL A 161 -0.87 3.97 1.72
CA VAL A 161 -1.28 3.26 2.94
C VAL A 161 -2.48 2.35 2.70
N GLY A 162 -2.63 1.30 3.49
CA GLY A 162 -3.82 0.46 3.53
C GLY A 162 -3.77 -0.78 2.65
N VAL A 163 -4.86 -1.56 2.71
CA VAL A 163 -5.05 -2.83 2.00
C VAL A 163 -6.44 -2.84 1.35
N PRO A 164 -6.54 -2.67 0.02
CA PRO A 164 -5.47 -2.33 -0.93
C PRO A 164 -4.94 -0.91 -0.73
N GLY A 165 -3.70 -0.69 -1.14
CA GLY A 165 -2.95 0.56 -0.95
C GLY A 165 -3.60 1.74 -1.70
N ARG A 166 -3.90 2.79 -0.94
CA ARG A 166 -4.43 4.06 -1.47
C ARG A 166 -3.36 5.14 -1.41
N LEU A 167 -3.28 5.92 -2.49
CA LEU A 167 -2.44 7.11 -2.54
C LEU A 167 -2.99 8.13 -1.57
N VAL A 168 -2.13 8.66 -0.71
CA VAL A 168 -2.40 9.85 0.06
C VAL A 168 -1.42 10.93 -0.36
N TYR A 169 -1.95 11.92 -1.08
CA TYR A 169 -1.23 13.12 -1.43
C TYR A 169 -1.03 13.95 -0.17
N ARG A 170 0.24 14.18 0.19
CA ARG A 170 0.61 15.22 1.14
C ARG A 170 1.09 16.40 0.32
N SER A 171 0.42 17.54 0.43
CA SER A 171 0.63 18.78 -0.33
C SER A 171 2.07 19.35 -0.22
N GLY A 172 3.06 18.68 -0.82
CA GLY A 172 4.46 19.12 -0.90
C GLY A 172 5.31 19.00 0.37
N VAL A 173 4.79 18.45 1.47
CA VAL A 173 5.54 18.35 2.73
C VAL A 173 6.35 17.04 2.79
N ARG A 174 7.67 17.14 2.68
CA ARG A 174 8.60 16.04 2.93
C ARG A 174 8.60 15.71 4.42
N VAL A 175 8.06 14.56 4.78
CA VAL A 175 8.14 14.04 6.16
C VAL A 175 9.51 13.37 6.36
N ASN A 176 9.99 13.09 7.57
CA ASN A 176 11.26 12.40 7.77
C ASN A 176 11.10 10.88 7.46
N PRO A 177 12.01 10.19 6.72
CA PRO A 177 11.89 8.76 6.39
C PRO A 177 11.60 7.83 7.59
N LEU A 178 11.99 8.23 8.79
CA LEU A 178 11.83 7.46 10.03
C LEU A 178 10.49 7.71 10.75
N GLU A 179 9.71 8.71 10.33
CA GLU A 179 8.42 9.05 10.96
C GLU A 179 7.27 8.24 10.38
N HIS A 180 6.98 7.10 11.01
CA HIS A 180 5.91 6.17 10.62
C HIS A 180 4.54 6.51 11.22
N GLY A 181 4.49 7.32 12.28
CA GLY A 181 3.28 7.51 13.10
C GLY A 181 2.24 8.48 12.53
N ASN A 182 2.58 9.32 11.54
CA ASN A 182 1.72 10.44 11.16
C ASN A 182 0.95 10.24 9.85
N LEU A 183 0.57 8.99 9.53
CA LEU A 183 -0.09 8.65 8.27
C LEU A 183 -1.58 9.04 8.26
N PRO A 184 -2.06 9.75 7.22
CA PRO A 184 -3.47 10.09 7.09
C PRO A 184 -4.34 8.84 6.90
N ASP A 185 -5.44 8.76 7.64
CA ASP A 185 -6.42 7.66 7.56
C ASP A 185 -7.49 7.97 6.50
N SER A 186 -7.29 7.40 5.30
CA SER A 186 -8.22 7.56 4.18
C SER A 186 -9.59 6.91 4.43
N GLU A 187 -9.64 5.82 5.20
CA GLU A 187 -10.89 5.10 5.46
C GLU A 187 -11.77 5.92 6.41
N ALA A 188 -11.18 6.45 7.49
CA ALA A 188 -11.91 7.33 8.41
C ALA A 188 -12.40 8.63 7.75
N ALA A 189 -11.70 9.14 6.73
CA ALA A 189 -12.17 10.29 5.95
C ALA A 189 -13.41 9.94 5.12
N VAL A 190 -13.41 8.79 4.44
CA VAL A 190 -14.56 8.33 3.65
C VAL A 190 -15.76 8.02 4.56
N ILE A 191 -15.54 7.34 5.68
CA ILE A 191 -16.58 7.04 6.66
C ILE A 191 -17.25 8.34 7.14
N ARG A 192 -16.46 9.37 7.47
CA ARG A 192 -17.01 10.69 7.86
C ARG A 192 -17.88 11.31 6.76
N VAL A 193 -17.47 11.25 5.50
CA VAL A 193 -18.27 11.76 4.38
C VAL A 193 -19.59 10.98 4.24
N LEU A 194 -19.55 9.66 4.40
CA LEU A 194 -20.76 8.83 4.35
C LEU A 194 -21.71 9.13 5.50
N VAL A 195 -21.21 9.27 6.73
CA VAL A 195 -22.01 9.63 7.91
C VAL A 195 -22.70 10.99 7.70
N ASN A 196 -21.95 12.00 7.27
CA ASN A 196 -22.52 13.33 6.98
C ASN A 196 -23.60 13.26 5.89
N ARG A 197 -23.44 12.36 4.90
CA ARG A 197 -24.44 12.18 3.85
C ARG A 197 -25.69 11.49 4.37
N ILE A 198 -25.56 10.52 5.27
CA ILE A 198 -26.69 9.86 5.95
C ILE A 198 -27.48 10.90 6.76
N GLU A 199 -26.81 11.70 7.59
CA GLU A 199 -27.45 12.77 8.36
C GLU A 199 -28.22 13.76 7.47
N SER A 200 -27.61 14.16 6.35
CA SER A 200 -28.26 15.05 5.36
C SER A 200 -29.50 14.41 4.72
N LEU A 201 -29.47 13.11 4.43
CA LEU A 201 -30.62 12.38 3.87
C LEU A 201 -31.73 12.19 4.91
N GLU A 202 -31.39 11.92 6.17
CA GLU A 202 -32.34 11.81 7.27
C GLU A 202 -33.10 13.13 7.49
N GLN A 203 -32.39 14.28 7.46
CA GLN A 203 -33.02 15.60 7.54
C GLN A 203 -33.99 15.85 6.38
N GLN A 204 -33.62 15.51 5.14
CA GLN A 204 -34.49 15.65 3.97
C GLN A 204 -35.74 14.78 4.07
N ILE A 205 -35.62 13.54 4.57
CA ILE A 205 -36.76 12.65 4.79
C ILE A 205 -37.70 13.24 5.83
N GLU A 206 -37.18 13.84 6.89
CA GLU A 206 -38.00 14.45 7.94
C GLU A 206 -38.75 15.69 7.43
N GLU A 207 -38.11 16.53 6.62
CA GLU A 207 -38.76 17.67 5.95
C GLU A 207 -39.85 17.21 4.97
N LEU A 208 -39.56 16.19 4.15
CA LEU A 208 -40.55 15.63 3.22
C LEU A 208 -41.76 15.06 3.97
N LYS A 209 -41.56 14.31 5.06
CA LYS A 209 -42.64 13.80 5.91
C LYS A 209 -43.50 14.94 6.50
N LYS A 210 -42.88 16.04 6.95
CA LYS A 210 -43.58 17.24 7.44
C LYS A 210 -44.38 17.92 6.33
N SER A 211 -43.83 18.00 5.11
CA SER A 211 -44.53 18.58 3.95
C SER A 211 -45.72 17.71 3.52
N GLN A 212 -45.56 16.39 3.50
CA GLN A 212 -46.59 15.44 3.12
C GLN A 212 -47.73 15.43 4.14
N SER A 213 -47.42 15.46 5.44
CA SER A 213 -48.46 15.55 6.48
C SER A 213 -49.22 16.87 6.40
N LYS A 214 -48.54 17.98 6.11
CA LYS A 214 -49.19 19.28 5.90
C LYS A 214 -50.08 19.29 4.65
N SER A 215 -49.63 18.71 3.54
CA SER A 215 -50.43 18.56 2.33
C SER A 215 -51.63 17.63 2.52
N GLN A 216 -51.48 16.52 3.26
CA GLN A 216 -52.58 15.63 3.63
C GLN A 216 -53.60 16.34 4.54
N ALA A 217 -53.14 17.10 5.53
CA ALA A 217 -54.02 17.88 6.41
C ALA A 217 -54.80 18.96 5.64
N LEU A 218 -54.14 19.66 4.71
CA LEU A 218 -54.78 20.63 3.81
C LEU A 218 -55.81 19.96 2.89
N ALA A 219 -55.48 18.81 2.30
CA ALA A 219 -56.40 18.05 1.46
C ALA A 219 -57.62 17.56 2.26
N MET A 220 -57.42 17.04 3.48
CA MET A 220 -58.51 16.65 4.37
C MET A 220 -59.40 17.83 4.78
N ALA A 221 -58.81 18.99 5.10
CA ALA A 221 -59.57 20.19 5.43
C ALA A 221 -60.42 20.66 4.23
N ALA A 222 -59.85 20.68 3.02
CA ALA A 222 -60.58 21.04 1.80
C ALA A 222 -61.69 20.03 1.46
N LEU A 223 -61.45 18.73 1.67
CA LEU A 223 -62.45 17.67 1.53
C LEU A 223 -63.54 17.71 2.61
N SER A 224 -63.28 18.31 3.78
CA SER A 224 -64.31 18.49 4.82
C SER A 224 -65.24 19.67 4.53
N GLU A 225 -64.80 20.65 3.72
CA GLU A 225 -65.63 21.78 3.28
C GLU A 225 -66.49 21.44 2.06
N TRP A 226 -66.15 20.38 1.31
CA TRP A 226 -66.89 19.90 0.14
C TRP A 226 -67.37 18.48 0.43
N GLY A 227 -68.66 18.36 0.76
CA GLY A 227 -69.28 17.16 1.34
C GLY A 227 -68.90 15.80 0.74
N GLU A 228 -69.02 14.80 1.63
CA GLU A 228 -68.84 13.35 1.48
C GLU A 228 -68.89 12.82 0.04
N GLU A 229 -67.78 12.21 -0.42
CA GLU A 229 -67.83 10.90 -1.07
C GLU A 229 -66.45 10.20 -1.07
N ASN A 230 -66.52 8.88 -0.89
CA ASN A 230 -65.45 7.90 -0.64
C ASN A 230 -64.17 8.02 -1.48
N THR A 231 -63.03 7.52 -0.95
CA THR A 231 -62.26 6.42 -1.58
C THR A 231 -61.09 5.90 -0.73
N HIS A 232 -60.93 4.58 -0.77
CA HIS A 232 -59.81 3.78 -0.27
C HIS A 232 -58.46 4.22 -0.86
N LEU A 233 -57.39 4.14 -0.08
CA LEU A 233 -56.02 4.10 -0.58
C LEU A 233 -55.26 2.93 0.02
N ASP A 234 -55.10 1.92 -0.83
CA ASP A 234 -54.16 0.81 -0.68
C ASP A 234 -52.74 1.35 -0.84
N SER A 235 -51.79 0.87 -0.04
CA SER A 235 -50.38 1.23 -0.13
C SER A 235 -49.50 0.00 0.03
N ASP A 236 -49.48 -0.82 -1.01
CA ASP A 236 -48.38 -1.73 -1.28
C ASP A 236 -47.24 -0.96 -1.97
N CYS A 237 -46.05 -0.97 -1.37
CA CYS A 237 -44.82 -0.70 -2.12
C CYS A 237 -43.63 -1.48 -1.56
N CYS A 238 -43.46 -2.69 -2.09
CA CYS A 238 -42.19 -3.39 -2.10
C CYS A 238 -41.15 -2.55 -2.88
N HIS A 239 -40.02 -2.20 -2.27
CA HIS A 239 -38.93 -1.53 -2.98
C HIS A 239 -37.70 -2.42 -3.20
N LEU A 240 -37.42 -2.60 -4.48
CA LEU A 240 -36.28 -3.23 -5.17
C LEU A 240 -34.87 -2.64 -4.85
N LYS A 241 -34.56 -2.24 -3.61
CA LYS A 241 -33.31 -1.51 -3.29
C LYS A 241 -32.12 -2.33 -2.77
N ASP A 242 -32.20 -3.66 -2.79
CA ASP A 242 -31.10 -4.50 -2.29
C ASP A 242 -30.20 -5.09 -3.38
N LYS A 243 -30.51 -4.88 -4.67
CA LYS A 243 -29.77 -5.55 -5.75
C LYS A 243 -28.44 -4.87 -6.09
N GLU A 244 -28.40 -3.54 -6.03
CA GLU A 244 -27.19 -2.74 -6.34
C GLU A 244 -26.20 -2.71 -5.15
N ILE A 245 -26.70 -2.84 -3.91
CA ILE A 245 -25.88 -2.97 -2.69
C ILE A 245 -25.17 -4.34 -2.66
N ASN A 246 -25.84 -5.40 -3.14
CA ASN A 246 -25.24 -6.73 -3.26
C ASN A 246 -24.11 -6.81 -4.31
N GLU A 247 -24.15 -5.99 -5.37
CA GLU A 247 -23.02 -5.87 -6.30
C GLU A 247 -21.82 -5.14 -5.66
N PHE A 248 -22.04 -4.18 -4.76
CA PHE A 248 -20.98 -3.48 -4.03
C PHE A 248 -20.31 -4.35 -2.94
N LEU A 249 -21.05 -5.27 -2.32
CA LEU A 249 -20.55 -6.23 -1.32
C LEU A 249 -19.94 -7.50 -1.96
N GLY A 250 -20.14 -7.71 -3.25
CA GLY A 250 -19.76 -8.90 -4.02
C GLY A 250 -18.31 -8.95 -4.50
N GLY A 251 -17.34 -8.78 -3.60
CA GLY A 251 -15.91 -9.04 -3.85
C GLY A 251 -15.19 -9.77 -2.72
N SER A 252 -15.92 -10.29 -1.74
CA SER A 252 -15.39 -11.10 -0.64
C SER A 252 -16.35 -12.23 -0.28
N ILE A 253 -16.44 -13.21 -1.19
CA ILE A 253 -16.64 -14.63 -0.87
C ILE A 253 -15.63 -15.40 -1.71
#